data_AF-A0AAV9J212-F1
#
_entry.id   AF-A0AAV9J212-F1
#
_cell.length_a   1.000
_cell.length_b   1.000
_cell.length_c   1.000
_cell.angle_alpha   90.00
_cell.angle_beta   90.00
_cell.angle_gamma   90.00
#
_symmetry.space_group_name_H-M   'P 1'
#
loop_
_entity.id
_entity.type
_entity.pdbx_description
1 polymer ?
#
loop_
_entity_poly.entity_id
_entity_poly.type
_entity_poly.pdbx_seq_one_letter_code
_entity_poly.pdbx_strand_id
1 'polypeptide(L)'
;MDRAPPPDAPTEERALDAPVDAQVSLLVLRYLVEECHEATARALHAHLQRDLPQVPELRTFPGYDSMRERRRLRDMIVREGRVHEAVKLADLSLSSGGAGRSPDTSEATPPEAERSSAAGWSVKELDAPLAFYAYLQQFVEYVRAREPEQAIQYARQHLQPREWAAALAPSTATTTAAADSKRTAEEVAWRDDMSEALALLAYEEPECSPVASLLNTERRYRIADGLNQLMLRRKRASEPSAGGSALERHIRHAGALLHIHQQQQQGWKDEAPSGSSNGSRPLWSLSQFLKPPSRRL
;
A
#
# COMPACT_ATOMS: atom_id res chain seq x y z
N MET A 1 21.34 30.26 -40.46
CA MET A 1 21.39 28.95 -39.79
C MET A 1 21.14 29.18 -38.32
N ASP A 2 19.87 29.26 -37.96
CA ASP A 2 19.41 29.37 -36.57
C ASP A 2 19.58 28.01 -35.90
N ARG A 3 20.43 27.95 -34.88
CA ARG A 3 20.63 26.76 -34.07
C ARG A 3 19.51 26.73 -33.02
N ALA A 4 18.58 25.80 -33.18
CA ALA A 4 17.56 25.52 -32.17
C ALA A 4 18.22 25.17 -30.82
N PRO A 5 17.68 25.67 -29.69
CA PRO A 5 18.18 25.30 -28.37
C PRO A 5 17.88 23.81 -28.07
N PRO A 6 18.75 23.14 -27.28
CA PRO A 6 18.60 21.73 -26.95
C PRO A 6 17.38 21.48 -26.05
N PRO A 7 16.75 20.29 -26.15
CA PRO A 7 15.57 19.94 -25.38
C PRO A 7 15.89 19.75 -23.89
N ASP A 8 14.90 20.07 -23.07
CA ASP A 8 14.94 20.22 -21.62
C ASP A 8 15.72 19.13 -20.86
N ALA A 9 16.58 19.58 -19.96
CA ALA A 9 17.17 18.76 -18.90
C ALA A 9 16.09 18.29 -17.91
N PRO A 10 16.23 17.10 -17.30
CA PRO A 10 15.24 16.52 -16.41
C PRO A 10 14.97 17.43 -15.20
N THR A 11 13.69 17.70 -14.95
CA THR A 11 13.15 18.59 -13.92
C THR A 11 13.61 18.27 -12.49
N GLU A 12 14.14 17.07 -12.23
CA GLU A 12 14.56 16.63 -10.90
C GLU A 12 15.79 17.38 -10.34
N GLU A 13 16.70 17.89 -11.18
CA GLU A 13 17.89 18.60 -10.69
C GLU A 13 17.60 20.02 -10.16
N ARG A 14 16.45 20.61 -10.51
CA ARG A 14 16.05 21.94 -10.00
C ARG A 14 15.38 21.92 -8.62
N ALA A 15 15.03 20.75 -8.10
CA ALA A 15 14.41 20.64 -6.77
C ALA A 15 15.43 20.80 -5.62
N LEU A 16 16.74 20.74 -5.91
CA LEU A 16 17.82 20.81 -4.92
C LEU A 16 18.14 22.23 -4.40
N ASP A 17 17.63 23.29 -5.03
CA ASP A 17 17.90 24.68 -4.63
C ASP A 17 16.85 25.29 -3.68
N ALA A 18 15.81 24.55 -3.32
CA ALA A 18 14.83 25.02 -2.34
C ALA A 18 15.44 25.01 -0.91
N PRO A 19 15.07 25.98 -0.04
CA PRO A 19 15.52 25.95 1.36
C PRO A 19 15.09 24.64 2.03
N VAL A 20 15.93 24.10 2.92
CA VAL A 20 15.72 22.81 3.59
C VAL A 20 14.33 22.72 4.23
N ASP A 21 13.83 23.81 4.80
CA ASP A 21 12.51 23.89 5.42
C ASP A 21 11.36 23.68 4.42
N ALA A 22 11.53 24.14 3.16
CA ALA A 22 10.58 23.91 2.09
C ALA A 22 10.54 22.44 1.68
N GLN A 23 11.71 21.80 1.59
CA GLN A 23 11.80 20.37 1.27
C GLN A 23 11.12 19.52 2.35
N VAL A 24 11.39 19.79 3.63
CA VAL A 24 10.73 19.10 4.75
C VAL A 24 9.21 19.29 4.69
N SER A 25 8.75 20.51 4.42
CA SER A 25 7.31 20.79 4.35
C SER A 25 6.61 20.09 3.18
N LEU A 26 7.27 19.98 2.02
CA LEU A 26 6.77 19.21 0.88
C LEU A 26 6.72 17.71 1.18
N LEU A 27 7.71 17.21 1.91
CA LEU A 27 7.74 15.82 2.37
C LEU A 27 6.59 15.53 3.36
N VAL A 28 6.36 16.41 4.34
CA VAL A 28 5.23 16.31 5.27
C VAL A 28 3.90 16.38 4.53
N LEU A 29 3.76 17.31 3.57
CA LEU A 29 2.57 17.40 2.74
C LEU A 29 2.30 16.09 1.99
N ARG A 30 3.33 15.50 1.38
CA ARG A 30 3.22 14.21 0.69
C ARG A 30 2.78 13.09 1.64
N TYR A 31 3.33 13.02 2.84
CA TYR A 31 2.91 12.05 3.85
C TYR A 31 1.44 12.24 4.26
N LEU A 32 1.03 13.47 4.54
CA LEU A 32 -0.37 13.78 4.87
C LEU A 32 -1.32 13.38 3.72
N VAL A 33 -0.88 13.54 2.48
CA VAL A 33 -1.65 13.08 1.31
C VAL A 33 -1.70 11.56 1.23
N GLU A 34 -0.59 10.88 1.46
CA GLU A 34 -0.50 9.42 1.45
C GLU A 34 -1.40 8.79 2.53
N GLU A 35 -1.42 9.37 3.75
CA GLU A 35 -2.25 8.94 4.88
C GLU A 35 -3.70 9.49 4.88
N CYS A 36 -4.10 10.21 3.82
CA CYS A 36 -5.44 10.79 3.68
C CYS A 36 -5.83 11.83 4.75
N HIS A 37 -4.87 12.56 5.32
CA HIS A 37 -5.09 13.68 6.23
C HIS A 37 -5.47 14.97 5.47
N GLU A 38 -6.62 14.95 4.81
CA GLU A 38 -7.05 15.97 3.85
C GLU A 38 -7.09 17.40 4.41
N ALA A 39 -7.66 17.60 5.61
CA ALA A 39 -7.79 18.94 6.19
C ALA A 39 -6.41 19.56 6.47
N THR A 40 -5.52 18.78 7.10
CA THR A 40 -4.15 19.18 7.41
C THR A 40 -3.32 19.37 6.14
N ALA A 41 -3.46 18.47 5.15
CA ALA A 41 -2.78 18.59 3.87
C ALA A 41 -3.19 19.87 3.13
N ARG A 42 -4.49 20.19 3.07
CA ARG A 42 -4.98 21.44 2.46
C ARG A 42 -4.48 22.68 3.19
N ALA A 43 -4.51 22.68 4.51
CA ALA A 43 -4.02 23.81 5.30
C ALA A 43 -2.51 24.04 5.06
N LEU A 44 -1.71 22.97 5.09
CA LEU A 44 -0.27 23.04 4.81
C LEU A 44 0.00 23.46 3.36
N HIS A 45 -0.74 22.92 2.39
CA HIS A 45 -0.60 23.28 0.99
C HIS A 45 -0.94 24.75 0.72
N ALA A 46 -2.01 25.27 1.32
CA ALA A 46 -2.37 26.69 1.22
C ALA A 46 -1.32 27.61 1.86
N HIS A 47 -0.71 27.18 2.97
CA HIS A 47 0.41 27.89 3.58
C HIS A 47 1.64 27.91 2.68
N LEU A 48 2.04 26.75 2.14
CA LEU A 48 3.19 26.64 1.24
C LEU A 48 2.99 27.40 -0.08
N GLN A 49 1.76 27.45 -0.62
CA GLN A 49 1.47 28.24 -1.82
C GLN A 49 1.66 29.75 -1.59
N ARG A 50 1.39 30.25 -0.38
CA ARG A 50 1.60 31.66 -0.03
C ARG A 50 3.08 31.99 0.11
N ASP A 51 3.83 31.12 0.77
CA ASP A 51 5.21 31.38 1.13
C ASP A 51 6.21 31.03 0.00
N LEU A 52 5.86 30.06 -0.86
CA LEU A 52 6.72 29.52 -1.90
C LEU A 52 6.01 29.39 -3.26
N PRO A 53 5.51 30.50 -3.86
CA PRO A 53 4.73 30.47 -5.11
C PRO A 53 5.53 30.01 -6.34
N GLN A 54 6.86 29.95 -6.23
CA GLN A 54 7.77 29.54 -7.31
C GLN A 54 7.93 28.03 -7.45
N VAL A 55 7.53 27.23 -6.46
CA VAL A 55 7.67 25.76 -6.52
C VAL A 55 6.58 25.18 -7.44
N PRO A 56 6.93 24.65 -8.63
CA PRO A 56 5.96 24.19 -9.61
C PRO A 56 5.13 23.00 -9.11
N GLU A 57 5.70 22.17 -8.24
CA GLU A 57 5.05 21.00 -7.62
C GLU A 57 3.81 21.37 -6.79
N LEU A 58 3.77 22.57 -6.23
CA LEU A 58 2.63 23.07 -5.45
C LEU A 58 1.44 23.48 -6.33
N ARG A 59 1.67 23.70 -7.64
CA ARG A 59 0.61 24.14 -8.56
C ARG A 59 -0.22 22.98 -9.09
N THR A 60 0.39 21.82 -9.30
CA THR A 60 -0.24 20.70 -9.99
C THR A 60 -0.57 19.53 -9.08
N PHE A 61 -0.44 19.64 -7.76
CA PHE A 61 -0.49 18.53 -6.80
C PHE A 61 -1.69 17.58 -7.07
N PRO A 62 -1.50 16.47 -7.83
CA PRO A 62 -2.59 15.77 -8.51
C PRO A 62 -3.23 14.71 -7.60
N GLY A 63 -3.28 15.00 -6.30
CA GLY A 63 -3.61 14.04 -5.25
C GLY A 63 -4.99 14.17 -4.64
N TYR A 64 -5.62 15.36 -4.72
CA TYR A 64 -6.81 15.66 -3.91
C TYR A 64 -8.05 14.83 -4.25
N ASP A 65 -8.31 14.59 -5.54
CA ASP A 65 -9.47 13.78 -5.93
C ASP A 65 -9.28 12.32 -5.52
N SER A 66 -8.07 11.78 -5.73
CA SER A 66 -7.70 10.45 -5.24
C SER A 66 -7.65 10.35 -3.70
N MET A 67 -7.51 11.46 -2.98
CA MET A 67 -7.60 11.47 -1.51
C MET A 67 -9.03 11.37 -1.02
N ARG A 68 -9.96 12.12 -1.64
CA ARG A 68 -11.38 12.06 -1.27
C ARG A 68 -11.93 10.65 -1.44
N GLU A 69 -11.57 10.02 -2.56
CA GLU A 69 -11.93 8.63 -2.83
C GLU A 69 -11.33 7.66 -1.80
N ARG A 70 -10.01 7.70 -1.58
CA ARG A 70 -9.35 6.82 -0.58
C ARG A 70 -9.89 7.04 0.85
N ARG A 71 -10.19 8.29 1.22
CA ARG A 71 -10.82 8.62 2.50
C ARG A 71 -12.22 8.04 2.61
N ARG A 72 -13.04 8.16 1.55
CA ARG A 72 -14.36 7.54 1.50
C ARG A 72 -14.27 6.03 1.68
N LEU A 73 -13.34 5.37 1.00
CA LEU A 73 -13.12 3.93 1.15
C LEU A 73 -12.69 3.56 2.58
N ARG A 74 -11.79 4.35 3.18
CA ARG A 74 -11.40 4.16 4.58
C ARG A 74 -12.58 4.32 5.54
N ASP A 75 -13.40 5.35 5.36
CA ASP A 75 -14.59 5.57 6.19
C ASP A 75 -15.61 4.43 6.03
N MET A 76 -15.82 3.93 4.80
CA MET A 76 -16.67 2.75 4.54
C MET A 76 -16.18 1.50 5.29
N ILE A 77 -14.86 1.27 5.32
CA ILE A 77 -14.28 0.11 6.01
C ILE A 77 -14.33 0.30 7.52
N VAL A 78 -13.81 1.41 8.02
CA VAL A 78 -13.57 1.62 9.46
C VAL A 78 -14.84 1.99 10.20
N ARG A 79 -15.66 2.89 9.65
CA ARG A 79 -16.85 3.40 10.34
C ARG A 79 -18.08 2.58 10.03
N GLU A 80 -18.30 2.29 8.75
CA GLU A 80 -19.55 1.64 8.30
C GLU A 80 -19.47 0.11 8.30
N GLY A 81 -18.25 -0.47 8.31
CA GLY A 81 -18.08 -1.93 8.21
C GLY A 81 -18.43 -2.50 6.82
N ARG A 82 -18.59 -1.65 5.80
CA ARG A 82 -18.91 -2.05 4.42
C ARG A 82 -17.64 -2.39 3.63
N VAL A 83 -16.91 -3.40 4.13
CA VAL A 83 -15.57 -3.74 3.65
C VAL A 83 -15.57 -4.24 2.20
N HIS A 84 -16.48 -5.15 1.84
CA HIS A 84 -16.51 -5.70 0.49
C HIS A 84 -16.93 -4.65 -0.54
N GLU A 85 -17.89 -3.79 -0.23
CA GLU A 85 -18.28 -2.71 -1.13
C GLU A 85 -17.11 -1.74 -1.37
N ALA A 86 -16.32 -1.45 -0.33
CA ALA A 86 -15.11 -0.63 -0.48
C ALA A 86 -14.09 -1.28 -1.41
N VAL A 87 -13.87 -2.60 -1.30
CA VAL A 87 -12.98 -3.33 -2.22
C VAL A 87 -13.51 -3.27 -3.66
N LYS A 88 -14.81 -3.47 -3.90
CA LYS A 88 -15.40 -3.36 -5.24
C LYS A 88 -15.24 -1.97 -5.84
N LEU A 89 -15.46 -0.92 -5.03
CA LEU A 89 -15.25 0.45 -5.48
C LEU A 89 -13.77 0.68 -5.82
N ALA A 90 -12.84 0.19 -4.99
CA ALA A 90 -11.43 0.27 -5.30
C ALA A 90 -11.06 -0.47 -6.60
N ASP A 91 -11.62 -1.65 -6.85
CA ASP A 91 -11.43 -2.39 -8.12
C ASP A 91 -11.84 -1.54 -9.33
N LEU A 92 -12.97 -0.84 -9.23
CA LEU A 92 -13.47 0.05 -10.28
C LEU A 92 -12.50 1.22 -10.50
N SER A 93 -12.02 1.86 -9.42
CA SER A 93 -11.06 2.98 -9.50
C SER A 93 -9.71 2.55 -10.10
N LEU A 94 -9.25 1.35 -9.72
CA LEU A 94 -8.01 0.76 -10.23
C LEU A 94 -8.12 0.39 -11.72
N SER A 95 -9.32 0.00 -12.15
CA SER A 95 -9.62 -0.33 -13.54
C SER A 95 -9.84 0.90 -14.42
N SER A 96 -10.46 1.97 -13.91
CA SER A 96 -10.73 3.20 -14.68
C SER A 96 -9.49 4.06 -14.93
N GLY A 97 -8.45 3.93 -14.09
CA GLY A 97 -7.23 4.73 -14.17
C GLY A 97 -6.37 4.51 -15.44
N GLY A 98 -6.71 3.56 -16.32
CA GLY A 98 -5.99 3.30 -17.57
C GLY A 98 -6.51 4.09 -18.79
N ALA A 99 -7.67 4.74 -18.70
CA ALA A 99 -8.34 5.36 -19.85
C ALA A 99 -8.12 6.88 -19.96
N GLY A 100 -6.95 7.37 -19.56
CA GLY A 100 -6.48 8.72 -19.91
C GLY A 100 -6.13 8.85 -21.39
N ARG A 101 -7.06 8.52 -22.29
CA ARG A 101 -6.96 8.84 -23.72
C ARG A 101 -7.79 10.10 -23.94
N SER A 102 -7.11 11.22 -24.22
CA SER A 102 -7.73 12.43 -24.72
C SER A 102 -8.69 12.10 -25.87
N PRO A 103 -9.90 12.70 -25.90
CA PRO A 103 -10.81 12.59 -27.02
C PRO A 103 -10.37 13.55 -28.13
N ASP A 104 -9.16 13.37 -28.68
CA ASP A 104 -8.77 14.10 -29.89
C ASP A 104 -9.13 13.27 -31.11
N THR A 105 -10.28 13.63 -31.69
CA THR A 105 -10.53 13.72 -33.13
C THR A 105 -9.54 13.01 -34.06
N SER A 106 -9.85 11.79 -34.48
CA SER A 106 -9.95 11.50 -35.92
C SER A 106 -10.82 10.26 -36.15
N GLU A 107 -11.85 10.49 -36.96
CA GLU A 107 -12.78 9.50 -37.47
C GLU A 107 -12.07 8.69 -38.56
N ALA A 108 -11.47 7.56 -38.18
CA ALA A 108 -10.98 6.56 -39.12
C ALA A 108 -11.24 5.17 -38.55
N THR A 109 -12.22 4.50 -39.13
CA THR A 109 -12.69 3.13 -38.83
C THR A 109 -11.54 2.12 -38.83
N PRO A 110 -11.27 1.39 -37.72
CA PRO A 110 -10.37 0.24 -37.72
C PRO A 110 -11.13 -1.10 -37.55
N PRO A 111 -10.53 -2.22 -37.99
CA PRO A 111 -11.18 -3.52 -38.11
C PRO A 111 -11.36 -4.26 -36.77
N GLU A 112 -12.40 -5.09 -36.72
CA GLU A 112 -13.04 -5.77 -35.59
C GLU A 112 -12.23 -6.85 -34.81
N ALA A 113 -10.92 -6.96 -34.98
CA ALA A 113 -10.17 -8.14 -34.52
C ALA A 113 -9.10 -7.84 -33.46
N GLU A 114 -9.45 -7.19 -32.36
CA GLU A 114 -8.64 -7.18 -31.11
C GLU A 114 -9.47 -6.62 -29.93
N ARG A 115 -10.58 -7.32 -29.59
CA ARG A 115 -11.38 -7.05 -28.36
C ARG A 115 -11.04 -8.00 -27.20
N SER A 116 -9.83 -8.54 -27.18
CA SER A 116 -9.40 -9.45 -26.12
C SER A 116 -8.46 -8.73 -25.15
N SER A 117 -8.90 -8.64 -23.89
CA SER A 117 -8.13 -8.23 -22.71
C SER A 117 -8.03 -6.72 -22.42
N ALA A 118 -9.17 -6.06 -22.24
CA ALA A 118 -9.24 -5.01 -21.22
C ALA A 118 -9.36 -5.69 -19.84
N ALA A 119 -8.29 -6.38 -19.41
CA ALA A 119 -8.22 -6.97 -18.08
C ALA A 119 -8.13 -5.83 -17.07
N GLY A 120 -9.29 -5.39 -16.57
CA GLY A 120 -9.38 -4.55 -15.38
C GLY A 120 -8.68 -5.27 -14.24
N TRP A 121 -7.85 -4.52 -13.50
CA TRP A 121 -7.06 -5.10 -12.41
C TRP A 121 -7.96 -5.21 -11.18
N SER A 122 -8.13 -6.42 -10.65
CA SER A 122 -8.81 -6.60 -9.36
C SER A 122 -7.83 -6.55 -8.19
N VAL A 123 -8.30 -6.11 -7.02
CA VAL A 123 -7.55 -6.17 -5.74
C VAL A 123 -7.15 -7.62 -5.44
N LYS A 124 -7.98 -8.60 -5.81
CA LYS A 124 -7.66 -10.03 -5.72
C LYS A 124 -6.43 -10.42 -6.54
N GLU A 125 -6.28 -9.88 -7.75
CA GLU A 125 -5.10 -10.11 -8.59
C GLU A 125 -3.86 -9.37 -8.09
N LEU A 126 -4.06 -8.18 -7.52
CA LEU A 126 -3.00 -7.30 -7.06
C LEU A 126 -2.41 -7.68 -5.70
N ASP A 127 -3.26 -8.17 -4.80
CA ASP A 127 -2.91 -8.55 -3.42
C ASP A 127 -3.93 -9.55 -2.86
N ALA A 128 -3.77 -10.82 -3.21
CA ALA A 128 -4.65 -11.91 -2.77
C ALA A 128 -4.80 -11.99 -1.23
N PRO A 129 -3.73 -11.85 -0.41
CA PRO A 129 -3.86 -11.81 1.05
C PRO A 129 -4.75 -10.68 1.55
N LEU A 130 -4.57 -9.46 1.05
CA LEU A 130 -5.41 -8.33 1.45
C LEU A 130 -6.88 -8.57 1.08
N ALA A 131 -7.12 -9.08 -0.14
CA ALA A 131 -8.46 -9.42 -0.58
C ALA A 131 -9.08 -10.49 0.33
N PHE A 132 -8.37 -11.59 0.61
CA PHE A 132 -8.86 -12.64 1.50
C PHE A 132 -9.31 -12.08 2.86
N TYR A 133 -8.45 -11.27 3.49
CA TYR A 133 -8.77 -10.69 4.78
C TYR A 133 -9.91 -9.67 4.75
N ALA A 134 -10.05 -8.90 3.67
CA ALA A 134 -11.18 -8.00 3.48
C ALA A 134 -12.51 -8.75 3.37
N TYR A 135 -12.54 -9.86 2.63
CA TYR A 135 -13.72 -10.70 2.49
C TYR A 135 -14.07 -11.41 3.79
N LEU A 136 -13.06 -11.93 4.50
CA LEU A 136 -13.25 -12.53 5.82
C LEU A 136 -13.77 -11.50 6.83
N GLN A 137 -13.29 -10.25 6.79
CA GLN A 137 -13.82 -9.19 7.64
C GLN A 137 -15.28 -8.88 7.33
N GLN A 138 -15.67 -8.80 6.05
CA GLN A 138 -17.08 -8.58 5.70
C GLN A 138 -18.00 -9.68 6.27
N PHE A 139 -17.56 -10.93 6.24
CA PHE A 139 -18.28 -12.03 6.89
C PHE A 139 -18.44 -11.77 8.40
N VAL A 140 -17.35 -11.40 9.09
CA VAL A 140 -17.37 -11.05 10.51
C VAL A 140 -18.33 -9.88 10.81
N GLU A 141 -18.46 -8.91 9.91
CA GLU A 141 -19.42 -7.81 10.06
C GLU A 141 -20.88 -8.29 10.00
N TYR A 142 -21.22 -9.24 9.12
CA TYR A 142 -22.56 -9.85 9.12
C TYR A 142 -22.84 -10.63 10.41
N VAL A 143 -21.84 -11.32 10.94
CA VAL A 143 -21.96 -12.00 12.25
C VAL A 143 -22.18 -10.99 13.37
N ARG A 144 -21.40 -9.89 13.38
CA ARG A 144 -21.58 -8.79 14.35
C ARG A 144 -22.98 -8.15 14.25
N ALA A 145 -23.51 -8.00 13.04
CA ALA A 145 -24.85 -7.47 12.80
C ALA A 145 -25.98 -8.44 13.20
N ARG A 146 -25.65 -9.66 13.64
CA ARG A 146 -26.60 -10.75 13.95
C ARG A 146 -27.45 -11.15 12.74
N GLU A 147 -26.84 -11.18 11.56
CA GLU A 147 -27.46 -11.59 10.30
C GLU A 147 -26.85 -12.92 9.81
N PRO A 148 -27.12 -14.05 10.49
CA PRO A 148 -26.44 -15.33 10.22
C PRO A 148 -26.74 -15.87 8.82
N GLU A 149 -27.94 -15.66 8.29
CA GLU A 149 -28.33 -16.09 6.94
C GLU A 149 -27.47 -15.40 5.88
N GLN A 150 -27.29 -14.08 6.00
CA GLN A 150 -26.43 -13.29 5.11
C GLN A 150 -24.98 -13.72 5.24
N ALA A 151 -24.49 -13.94 6.47
CA ALA A 151 -23.14 -14.41 6.72
C ALA A 151 -22.87 -15.77 6.03
N ILE A 152 -23.78 -16.74 6.18
CA ILE A 152 -23.67 -18.07 5.57
C ILE A 152 -23.70 -17.98 4.05
N GLN A 153 -24.65 -17.21 3.49
CA GLN A 153 -24.75 -17.01 2.04
C GLN A 153 -23.47 -16.36 1.49
N TYR A 154 -22.97 -15.34 2.19
CA TYR A 154 -21.75 -14.64 1.82
C TYR A 154 -20.53 -15.55 1.84
N ALA A 155 -20.36 -16.35 2.90
CA ALA A 155 -19.26 -17.31 3.01
C ALA A 155 -19.28 -18.33 1.85
N ARG A 156 -20.46 -18.85 1.51
CA ARG A 156 -20.63 -19.78 0.38
C ARG A 156 -20.26 -19.15 -0.96
N GLN A 157 -20.51 -17.86 -1.14
CA GLN A 157 -20.25 -17.17 -2.42
C GLN A 157 -18.81 -16.67 -2.57
N HIS A 158 -18.13 -16.36 -1.47
CA HIS A 158 -16.85 -15.63 -1.55
C HIS A 158 -15.72 -16.16 -0.68
N LEU A 159 -15.97 -17.10 0.22
CA LEU A 159 -14.96 -17.70 1.11
C LEU A 159 -14.78 -19.19 0.80
N GLN A 160 -15.03 -19.61 -0.45
CA GLN A 160 -14.77 -21.00 -0.82
C GLN A 160 -13.26 -21.28 -0.81
N PRO A 161 -12.76 -22.28 -0.05
CA PRO A 161 -11.34 -22.55 0.06
C PRO A 161 -10.66 -22.77 -1.30
N ARG A 162 -11.37 -23.37 -2.26
CA ARG A 162 -10.87 -23.64 -3.62
C ARG A 162 -10.52 -22.36 -4.39
N GLU A 163 -11.31 -21.30 -4.24
CA GLU A 163 -11.07 -20.04 -4.95
C GLU A 163 -9.80 -19.35 -4.43
N TRP A 164 -9.60 -19.39 -3.12
CA TRP A 164 -8.44 -18.77 -2.48
C TRP A 164 -7.16 -19.61 -2.64
N ALA A 165 -7.28 -20.94 -2.66
CA ALA A 165 -6.17 -21.82 -3.05
C ALA A 165 -5.70 -21.54 -4.49
N ALA A 166 -6.64 -21.29 -5.41
CA ALA A 166 -6.30 -20.91 -6.78
C ALA A 166 -5.64 -19.52 -6.85
N ALA A 167 -6.06 -18.55 -6.02
CA ALA A 167 -5.43 -17.23 -5.97
C ALA A 167 -3.97 -17.26 -5.46
N LEU A 168 -3.60 -18.28 -4.68
CA LEU A 168 -2.22 -18.52 -4.27
C LEU A 168 -1.38 -19.17 -5.37
N ALA A 169 -1.97 -19.73 -6.43
CA ALA A 169 -1.27 -20.43 -7.51
C ALA A 169 -0.40 -19.46 -8.35
N PRO A 170 0.80 -19.85 -8.84
CA PRO A 170 1.68 -18.94 -9.54
C PRO A 170 1.21 -18.82 -11.00
N SER A 171 1.06 -17.58 -11.50
CA SER A 171 0.71 -17.36 -12.90
C SER A 171 1.84 -17.72 -13.89
N THR A 172 3.07 -17.99 -13.43
CA THR A 172 4.22 -18.31 -14.30
C THR A 172 5.26 -19.25 -13.64
N ALA A 173 5.37 -20.45 -14.23
CA ALA A 173 6.39 -21.52 -14.30
C ALA A 173 7.67 -21.62 -13.42
N THR A 174 7.98 -20.75 -12.46
CA THR A 174 9.22 -20.91 -11.65
C THR A 174 8.89 -21.19 -10.19
N THR A 175 8.52 -22.45 -9.92
CA THR A 175 8.24 -22.93 -8.57
C THR A 175 9.51 -23.53 -7.98
N THR A 176 9.99 -22.97 -6.87
CA THR A 176 11.08 -23.55 -6.07
C THR A 176 10.48 -24.23 -4.84
N ALA A 177 11.12 -25.30 -4.34
CA ALA A 177 10.61 -26.05 -3.18
C ALA A 177 10.37 -25.17 -1.93
N ALA A 178 11.13 -24.08 -1.75
CA ALA A 178 10.93 -23.11 -0.67
C ALA A 178 9.65 -22.27 -0.85
N ALA A 179 9.26 -21.96 -2.09
CA ALA A 179 8.01 -21.26 -2.39
C ALA A 179 6.78 -22.15 -2.17
N ASP A 180 6.91 -23.46 -2.45
CA ASP A 180 5.84 -24.43 -2.19
C ASP A 180 5.57 -24.60 -0.70
N SER A 181 6.61 -24.70 0.14
CA SER A 181 6.45 -24.76 1.60
C SER A 181 5.81 -23.50 2.19
N LYS A 182 6.12 -22.32 1.65
CA LYS A 182 5.45 -21.08 2.08
C LYS A 182 3.97 -21.09 1.71
N ARG A 183 3.64 -21.52 0.49
CA ARG A 183 2.24 -21.59 0.03
C ARG A 183 1.42 -22.50 0.93
N THR A 184 1.91 -23.71 1.20
CA THR A 184 1.16 -24.66 2.02
C THR A 184 0.94 -24.11 3.42
N ALA A 185 1.91 -23.40 3.99
CA ALA A 185 1.74 -22.68 5.27
C ALA A 185 0.68 -21.57 5.19
N GLU A 186 0.68 -20.75 4.13
CA GLU A 186 -0.32 -19.68 3.93
C GLU A 186 -1.74 -20.26 3.72
N GLU A 187 -1.87 -21.34 2.94
CA GLU A 187 -3.16 -22.01 2.70
C GLU A 187 -3.72 -22.65 3.98
N VAL A 188 -2.85 -23.24 4.81
CA VAL A 188 -3.22 -23.74 6.15
C VAL A 188 -3.69 -22.57 7.02
N ALA A 189 -2.91 -21.48 7.08
CA ALA A 189 -3.28 -20.31 7.87
C ALA A 189 -4.63 -19.71 7.45
N TRP A 190 -4.89 -19.58 6.15
CA TRP A 190 -6.18 -19.04 5.67
C TRP A 190 -7.37 -19.94 5.99
N ARG A 191 -7.17 -21.25 5.94
CA ARG A 191 -8.19 -22.22 6.33
C ARG A 191 -8.47 -22.17 7.83
N ASP A 192 -7.44 -22.02 8.64
CA ASP A 192 -7.57 -21.87 10.09
C ASP A 192 -8.32 -20.56 10.41
N ASP A 193 -7.91 -19.44 9.81
CA ASP A 193 -8.59 -18.14 9.94
C ASP A 193 -10.07 -18.20 9.51
N MET A 194 -10.38 -18.91 8.42
CA MET A 194 -11.77 -19.13 7.98
C MET A 194 -12.55 -19.98 8.99
N SER A 195 -11.93 -21.05 9.51
CA SER A 195 -12.55 -21.95 10.48
C SER A 195 -12.88 -21.21 11.79
N GLU A 196 -11.93 -20.41 12.29
CA GLU A 196 -12.13 -19.54 13.44
C GLU A 196 -13.26 -18.54 13.23
N ALA A 197 -13.29 -17.86 12.07
CA ALA A 197 -14.38 -16.94 11.77
C ALA A 197 -15.73 -17.65 11.72
N LEU A 198 -15.83 -18.82 11.05
CA LEU A 198 -17.07 -19.60 10.98
C LEU A 198 -17.54 -20.06 12.37
N ALA A 199 -16.63 -20.33 13.30
CA ALA A 199 -16.98 -20.69 14.67
C ALA A 199 -17.79 -19.59 15.38
N LEU A 200 -17.63 -18.32 15.01
CA LEU A 200 -18.42 -17.21 15.58
C LEU A 200 -19.93 -17.39 15.37
N LEU A 201 -20.37 -18.08 14.30
CA LEU A 201 -21.79 -18.34 14.05
C LEU A 201 -22.43 -19.30 15.06
N ALA A 202 -21.62 -20.11 15.74
CA ALA A 202 -22.11 -21.06 16.73
C ALA A 202 -22.44 -20.39 18.08
N TYR A 203 -22.00 -19.15 18.29
CA TYR A 203 -22.22 -18.41 19.53
C TYR A 203 -23.39 -17.45 19.38
N GLU A 204 -24.29 -17.45 20.37
CA GLU A 204 -25.40 -16.49 20.45
C GLU A 204 -24.89 -15.05 20.65
N GLU A 205 -23.84 -14.91 21.46
CA GLU A 205 -23.09 -13.67 21.66
C GLU A 205 -21.67 -13.85 21.12
N PRO A 206 -21.36 -13.37 19.90
CA PRO A 206 -20.06 -13.62 19.27
C PRO A 206 -18.90 -12.94 20.00
N GLU A 207 -19.17 -11.93 20.85
CA GLU A 207 -18.19 -11.25 21.70
C GLU A 207 -17.69 -12.12 22.86
N CYS A 208 -18.45 -13.12 23.28
CA CYS A 208 -18.05 -14.07 24.31
C CYS A 208 -17.26 -15.27 23.75
N SER A 209 -17.05 -15.31 22.44
CA SER A 209 -16.32 -16.36 21.77
C SER A 209 -14.81 -16.30 22.11
N PRO A 210 -14.11 -17.45 22.19
CA PRO A 210 -12.64 -17.45 22.30
C PRO A 210 -11.94 -16.72 21.14
N VAL A 211 -12.61 -16.58 19.99
CA VAL A 211 -12.13 -15.88 18.79
C VAL A 211 -12.73 -14.47 18.65
N ALA A 212 -13.23 -13.88 19.74
CA ALA A 212 -13.77 -12.51 19.76
C ALA A 212 -12.74 -11.44 19.33
N SER A 213 -11.44 -11.75 19.33
CA SER A 213 -10.39 -10.89 18.78
C SER A 213 -10.62 -10.54 17.30
N LEU A 214 -11.28 -11.40 16.53
CA LEU A 214 -11.67 -11.14 15.13
C LEU A 214 -12.70 -10.00 15.01
N LEU A 215 -13.45 -9.73 16.08
CA LEU A 215 -14.39 -8.61 16.19
C LEU A 215 -13.70 -7.31 16.60
N ASN A 216 -12.37 -7.25 16.71
CA ASN A 216 -11.71 -5.98 17.01
C ASN A 216 -11.76 -5.03 15.80
N THR A 217 -11.86 -3.73 16.08
CA THR A 217 -11.81 -2.66 15.08
C THR A 217 -10.43 -2.52 14.44
N GLU A 218 -9.37 -2.96 15.13
CA GLU A 218 -7.99 -2.91 14.62
C GLU A 218 -7.84 -3.61 13.27
N ARG A 219 -8.54 -4.72 13.05
CA ARG A 219 -8.50 -5.45 11.79
C ARG A 219 -9.05 -4.63 10.62
N ARG A 220 -10.11 -3.83 10.87
CA ARG A 220 -10.65 -2.89 9.88
C ARG A 220 -9.64 -1.81 9.48
N TYR A 221 -8.89 -1.27 10.45
CA TYR A 221 -7.83 -0.31 10.16
C TYR A 221 -6.73 -0.91 9.29
N ARG A 222 -6.24 -2.12 9.62
CA ARG A 222 -5.21 -2.79 8.82
C ARG A 222 -5.66 -3.03 7.37
N ILE A 223 -6.92 -3.42 7.16
CA ILE A 223 -7.48 -3.60 5.81
C ILE A 223 -7.57 -2.26 5.08
N ALA A 224 -8.04 -1.21 5.73
CA ALA A 224 -8.13 0.13 5.13
C ALA A 224 -6.75 0.67 4.74
N ASP A 225 -5.75 0.51 5.61
CA ASP A 225 -4.38 0.95 5.35
C ASP A 225 -3.73 0.13 4.23
N GLY A 226 -3.95 -1.18 4.21
CA GLY A 226 -3.51 -2.06 3.12
C GLY A 226 -4.12 -1.67 1.77
N LEU A 227 -5.43 -1.39 1.73
CA LEU A 227 -6.12 -0.96 0.52
C LEU A 227 -5.61 0.42 0.04
N ASN A 228 -5.40 1.34 0.98
CA ASN A 228 -4.83 2.65 0.70
C ASN A 228 -3.43 2.55 0.06
N GLN A 229 -2.55 1.72 0.66
CA GLN A 229 -1.21 1.46 0.13
C GLN A 229 -1.26 0.81 -1.25
N LEU A 230 -2.20 -0.12 -1.48
CA LEU A 230 -2.36 -0.78 -2.76
C LEU A 230 -2.73 0.21 -3.87
N MET A 231 -3.70 1.09 -3.60
CA MET A 231 -4.09 2.14 -4.53
C MET A 231 -2.95 3.11 -4.85
N LEU A 232 -2.21 3.54 -3.82
CA LEU A 232 -1.02 4.37 -4.00
C LEU A 232 0.05 3.66 -4.82
N ARG A 233 0.31 2.37 -4.58
CA ARG A 233 1.28 1.57 -5.33
C ARG A 233 0.88 1.48 -6.80
N ARG A 234 -0.40 1.24 -7.10
CA ARG A 234 -0.88 1.17 -8.48
C ARG A 234 -0.77 2.51 -9.19
N LYS A 235 -1.15 3.61 -8.53
CA LYS A 235 -1.04 4.97 -9.08
C LYS A 235 0.42 5.34 -9.37
N ARG A 236 1.34 5.02 -8.47
CA ARG A 236 2.79 5.19 -8.69
C ARG A 236 3.31 4.32 -9.84
N ALA A 237 2.74 3.14 -10.07
CA ALA A 237 3.11 2.30 -11.21
C ALA A 237 2.58 2.85 -12.54
N SER A 238 1.47 3.60 -12.56
CA SER A 238 0.97 4.28 -13.76
C SER A 238 1.67 5.62 -14.03
N GLU A 239 2.24 6.26 -13.02
CA GLU A 239 2.98 7.52 -13.14
C GLU A 239 4.50 7.28 -13.02
N PRO A 240 5.26 7.16 -14.13
CA PRO A 240 6.68 6.83 -14.10
C PRO A 240 7.60 7.90 -13.47
N SER A 241 7.06 9.01 -12.94
CA SER A 241 7.84 10.18 -12.51
C SER A 241 7.82 10.48 -10.99
N ALA A 242 7.34 9.58 -10.14
CA ALA A 242 7.36 9.83 -8.69
C ALA A 242 7.89 8.63 -7.92
N GLY A 243 9.21 8.55 -7.79
CA GLY A 243 9.88 7.67 -6.84
C GLY A 243 9.18 7.73 -5.48
N GLY A 244 8.92 6.56 -4.88
CA GLY A 244 8.08 6.39 -3.68
C GLY A 244 8.41 7.37 -2.55
N SER A 245 7.46 7.56 -1.62
CA SER A 245 7.49 8.53 -0.51
C SER A 245 8.92 8.87 -0.10
N ALA A 246 9.45 9.97 -0.64
CA ALA A 246 10.83 10.36 -0.37
C ALA A 246 11.00 10.54 1.14
N LEU A 247 9.96 11.01 1.85
CA LEU A 247 9.98 11.16 3.29
C LEU A 247 10.14 9.83 4.00
N GLU A 248 9.38 8.81 3.65
CA GLU A 248 9.49 7.51 4.32
C GLU A 248 10.88 6.89 4.08
N ARG A 249 11.45 7.07 2.89
CA ARG A 249 12.85 6.70 2.62
C ARG A 249 13.83 7.49 3.48
N HIS A 250 13.63 8.81 3.63
CA HIS A 250 14.48 9.67 4.45
C HIS A 250 14.34 9.37 5.94
N ILE A 251 13.13 9.09 6.45
CA ILE A 251 12.88 8.66 7.83
C ILE A 251 13.54 7.30 8.09
N ARG A 252 13.42 6.34 7.15
CA ARG A 252 14.11 5.05 7.27
C ARG A 252 15.64 5.21 7.23
N HIS A 253 16.17 6.06 6.35
CA HIS A 253 17.60 6.37 6.31
C HIS A 253 18.06 7.05 7.61
N ALA A 254 17.33 8.05 8.10
CA ALA A 254 17.64 8.74 9.35
C ALA A 254 17.57 7.78 10.55
N GLY A 255 16.56 6.91 10.60
CA GLY A 255 16.44 5.86 11.62
C GLY A 255 17.59 4.85 11.57
N ALA A 256 17.98 4.41 10.38
CA ALA A 256 19.14 3.53 10.20
C ALA A 256 20.45 4.21 10.63
N LEU A 257 20.64 5.49 10.27
CA LEU A 257 21.81 6.27 10.68
C LEU A 257 21.84 6.50 12.20
N LEU A 258 20.71 6.82 12.82
CA LEU A 258 20.59 6.94 14.28
C LEU A 258 20.90 5.62 14.98
N HIS A 259 20.41 4.51 14.46
CA HIS A 259 20.68 3.19 15.01
C HIS A 259 22.17 2.82 14.90
N ILE A 260 22.80 3.08 13.74
CA ILE A 260 24.26 2.91 13.56
C ILE A 260 25.03 3.79 14.56
N HIS A 261 24.63 5.05 14.72
CA HIS A 261 25.28 5.97 15.64
C HIS A 261 25.15 5.52 17.11
N GLN A 262 23.97 5.08 17.52
CA GLN A 262 23.73 4.55 18.86
C GLN A 262 24.52 3.26 19.13
N GLN A 263 24.62 2.38 18.13
CA GLN A 263 25.43 1.17 18.20
C GLN A 263 26.94 1.48 18.26
N GLN A 264 27.41 2.50 17.53
CA GLN A 264 28.80 2.97 17.62
C GLN A 264 29.12 3.56 19.00
N GLN A 265 28.19 4.30 19.62
CA GLN A 265 28.39 4.81 20.98
C GLN A 265 28.40 3.71 22.05
N GLN A 266 27.71 2.58 21.81
CA GLN A 266 27.76 1.41 22.70
C GLN A 266 29.05 0.59 22.48
N GLY A 267 29.44 0.34 21.22
CA GLY A 267 30.70 -0.36 20.91
C GLY A 267 31.95 0.41 21.33
N TRP A 268 31.93 1.75 21.29
CA TRP A 268 33.01 2.59 21.83
C TRP A 268 33.11 2.47 23.36
N LYS A 269 31.99 2.28 24.06
CA LYS A 269 32.02 2.10 25.53
C LYS A 269 32.57 0.72 25.95
N ASP A 270 32.48 -0.28 25.08
CA ASP A 270 33.03 -1.61 25.32
C ASP A 270 34.52 -1.74 24.90
N GLU A 271 35.00 -0.86 24.01
CA GLU A 271 36.39 -0.83 23.51
C GLU A 271 37.19 0.39 23.99
N ALA A 272 37.43 0.52 25.30
CA ALA A 272 38.62 1.22 25.81
C ALA A 272 38.92 0.84 27.28
N PRO A 273 40.19 0.52 27.65
CA PRO A 273 41.19 -0.22 26.90
C PRO A 273 41.73 -1.42 27.72
N SER A 274 41.88 -2.58 27.08
CA SER A 274 42.98 -3.50 27.40
C SER A 274 43.58 -3.94 26.07
N GLY A 275 44.78 -3.44 25.78
CA GLY A 275 45.37 -3.51 24.45
C GLY A 275 45.50 -4.93 23.92
N SER A 276 45.14 -5.12 22.66
CA SER A 276 45.94 -5.92 21.74
C SER A 276 45.48 -5.68 20.31
N SER A 277 46.46 -5.60 19.42
CA SER A 277 46.37 -5.37 17.99
C SER A 277 45.60 -6.47 17.26
N ASN A 278 44.55 -6.08 16.52
CA ASN A 278 44.38 -6.41 15.10
C ASN A 278 43.15 -5.67 14.56
N GLY A 279 43.40 -4.58 13.84
CA GLY A 279 42.36 -3.73 13.25
C GLY A 279 41.65 -4.43 12.10
N SER A 280 40.65 -5.26 12.42
CA SER A 280 39.63 -5.67 11.45
C SER A 280 38.48 -4.68 11.54
N ARG A 281 38.43 -3.72 10.60
CA ARG A 281 37.29 -2.81 10.50
C ARG A 281 36.03 -3.65 10.25
N PRO A 282 34.93 -3.44 10.99
CA PRO A 282 33.69 -4.16 10.71
C PRO A 282 33.20 -3.82 9.31
N LEU A 283 33.06 -4.84 8.45
CA LEU A 283 32.47 -4.76 7.12
C LEU A 283 30.95 -4.63 7.25
N TRP A 284 30.46 -3.44 7.62
CA TRP A 284 29.03 -3.14 7.52
C TRP A 284 28.76 -2.54 6.14
N SER A 285 27.86 -3.16 5.38
CA SER A 285 27.36 -2.58 4.14
C SER A 285 25.92 -2.09 4.35
N LEU A 286 25.66 -0.83 4.00
CA LEU A 286 24.33 -0.21 3.99
C LEU A 286 23.28 -1.06 3.26
N SER A 287 23.72 -1.88 2.30
CA SER A 287 22.89 -2.84 1.57
C SER A 287 22.26 -3.94 2.43
N GLN A 288 22.71 -4.18 3.67
CA GLN A 288 22.04 -5.13 4.58
C GLN A 288 20.75 -4.55 5.19
N PHE A 289 20.69 -3.23 5.39
CA PHE A 289 19.52 -2.53 5.94
C PHE A 289 18.58 -1.97 4.88
N LEU A 290 19.10 -1.73 3.67
CA LEU A 290 18.31 -1.33 2.50
C LEU A 290 17.66 -2.51 1.78
N LYS A 291 17.89 -3.75 2.22
CA LYS A 291 17.10 -4.88 1.72
C LYS A 291 15.65 -4.62 2.11
N PRO A 292 14.70 -4.59 1.15
CA PRO A 292 13.28 -4.68 1.51
C PRO A 292 13.13 -5.91 2.41
N PRO A 293 12.21 -5.90 3.40
CA PRO A 293 12.07 -7.04 4.28
C PRO A 293 11.97 -8.27 3.39
N SER A 294 12.95 -9.17 3.49
CA SER A 294 12.76 -10.55 3.06
C SER A 294 11.46 -10.92 3.74
N ARG A 295 10.40 -11.09 2.94
CA ARG A 295 9.10 -11.56 3.42
C ARG A 295 9.46 -12.65 4.43
N ARG A 296 9.21 -12.42 5.72
CA ARG A 296 9.26 -13.53 6.67
C ARG A 296 8.30 -14.55 6.08
N LEU A 297 8.91 -15.66 5.66
CA LEU A 297 8.22 -16.85 5.19
C LEU A 297 7.47 -17.41 6.38
#